data_AF-A0AAN9GQZ4-F1
#
_entry.id   AF-A0AAN9GQZ4-F1
#
_cell.length_a   1.000
_cell.length_b   1.000
_cell.length_c   1.000
_cell.angle_alpha   90.00
_cell.angle_beta   90.00
_cell.angle_gamma   90.00
#
_symmetry.space_group_name_H-M   'P 1'
#
loop_
_entity.id
_entity.type
_entity.pdbx_description
1 polymer ?
#
loop_
_entity_poly.entity_id
_entity_poly.type
_entity_poly.pdbx_seq_one_letter_code
_entity_poly.pdbx_strand_id
1 'polypeptide(L)'
;MQLNIKKTEYLGRGSQTDISVNGEELKKALDEYLGSVITSDGSNLSDAKARVNVAWTKWRQLTGILYDHRIPNHLKAKIYKTCTVALYGTECWPASEEHKHALNIMEM
;
A
#
# COMPACT_ATOMS: atom_id res chain seq x y z
N MET A 1 -16.86 6.29 27.61
CA MET A 1 -16.83 5.84 26.20
C MET A 1 -17.00 4.33 26.19
N GLN A 2 -18.00 3.78 25.49
CA GLN A 2 -18.30 2.34 25.48
C GLN A 2 -17.88 1.76 24.11
N LEU A 3 -16.97 0.79 24.10
CA LEU A 3 -16.46 0.17 22.89
C LEU A 3 -17.46 -0.88 22.36
N ASN A 4 -17.73 -0.88 21.06
CA ASN A 4 -18.58 -1.90 20.44
C ASN A 4 -17.71 -3.09 20.00
N ILE A 5 -17.63 -4.11 20.84
CA ILE A 5 -16.76 -5.28 20.65
C ILE A 5 -17.09 -6.01 19.34
N LYS A 6 -18.37 -6.12 18.98
CA LYS A 6 -18.81 -6.80 17.74
C LYS A 6 -18.42 -6.08 16.45
N LYS A 7 -18.10 -4.78 16.53
CA LYS A 7 -17.69 -3.95 15.39
C LYS A 7 -16.20 -3.60 15.40
N THR A 8 -15.47 -4.05 16.42
CA THR A 8 -14.08 -3.66 16.60
C THR A 8 -13.19 -4.88 16.42
N GLU A 9 -12.22 -4.74 15.51
CA GLU A 9 -11.14 -5.72 15.34
C GLU A 9 -9.82 -5.05 15.70
N TYR A 10 -8.87 -5.81 16.20
CA TYR A 10 -7.54 -5.30 16.56
C TYR A 10 -6.44 -6.01 15.76
N LEU A 11 -5.35 -5.29 15.51
CA LEU A 11 -4.13 -5.85 14.92
C LEU A 11 -3.11 -6.06 16.04
N GLY A 12 -2.69 -7.31 16.24
CA GLY A 12 -1.70 -7.67 17.26
C GLY A 12 -0.29 -7.74 16.68
N ARG A 13 0.70 -7.17 17.38
CA ARG A 13 2.11 -7.16 16.96
C ARG A 13 2.94 -8.15 17.78
N GLY A 14 3.66 -9.06 17.12
CA GLY A 14 4.55 -10.03 17.78
C GLY A 14 3.80 -11.11 18.57
N SER A 15 4.37 -11.57 19.69
CA SER A 15 3.79 -12.59 20.59
C SER A 15 2.71 -12.00 21.52
N GLN A 16 1.87 -11.11 21.00
CA GLN A 16 0.82 -10.49 21.80
C GLN A 16 -0.30 -11.50 22.08
N THR A 17 -0.65 -11.65 23.35
CA THR A 17 -1.77 -12.47 23.80
C THR A 17 -3.10 -11.82 23.41
N ASP A 18 -4.15 -12.64 23.32
CA ASP A 18 -5.47 -12.17 22.91
C ASP A 18 -6.00 -11.08 23.85
N ILE A 19 -6.62 -10.05 23.27
CA ILE A 19 -7.13 -8.88 23.98
C ILE A 19 -8.60 -9.11 24.33
N SER A 20 -8.93 -9.13 25.62
CA SER A 20 -10.31 -9.17 26.10
C SER A 20 -10.76 -7.82 26.66
N VAL A 21 -11.97 -7.40 26.32
CA VAL A 21 -12.65 -6.22 26.89
C VAL A 21 -13.93 -6.69 27.57
N ASN A 22 -14.10 -6.38 28.85
CA ASN A 22 -15.26 -6.81 29.65
C ASN A 22 -15.51 -8.35 29.65
N GLY A 23 -14.46 -9.15 29.49
CA GLY A 23 -14.56 -10.61 29.44
C GLY A 23 -14.95 -11.18 28.06
N GLU A 24 -15.23 -10.34 27.06
CA GLU A 24 -15.36 -10.76 25.67
C GLU A 24 -14.03 -10.54 24.93
N GLU A 25 -13.59 -11.55 24.17
CA GLU A 25 -12.39 -11.47 23.34
C GLU A 25 -12.66 -10.61 22.10
N LEU A 26 -11.78 -9.64 21.84
CA LEU A 26 -11.83 -8.86 20.61
C LEU A 26 -11.35 -9.72 19.44
N LYS A 27 -11.99 -9.58 18.29
CA LYS A 27 -11.58 -10.30 17.09
C LYS A 27 -10.25 -9.72 16.58
N LYS A 28 -9.29 -10.59 16.29
CA LYS A 28 -8.02 -10.22 15.66
C LYS A 28 -8.21 -10.08 14.15
N ALA A 29 -7.77 -8.96 13.58
CA ALA A 29 -7.69 -8.78 12.14
C ALA A 29 -6.61 -9.70 11.57
N LEU A 30 -6.95 -10.48 10.55
CA LEU A 30 -6.04 -11.39 9.85
C LEU A 30 -5.22 -10.59 8.83
N ASP A 31 -3.94 -10.37 9.10
CA ASP A 31 -2.82 -9.90 8.25
C ASP A 31 -3.07 -8.73 7.26
N GLU A 32 -4.29 -8.23 7.12
CA GLU A 32 -4.74 -7.27 6.12
C GLU A 32 -5.60 -6.21 6.84
N TYR A 33 -5.03 -5.03 7.02
CA TYR A 33 -5.70 -3.89 7.65
C TYR A 33 -5.86 -2.77 6.63
N LEU A 34 -7.09 -2.30 6.43
CA LEU A 34 -7.44 -1.27 5.44
C LEU A 34 -6.93 -1.59 4.02
N GLY A 35 -6.87 -2.88 3.68
CA GLY A 35 -6.37 -3.37 2.39
C GLY A 35 -4.86 -3.33 2.26
N SER A 36 -4.11 -3.17 3.35
CA SER A 36 -2.65 -3.32 3.41
C SER A 36 -2.25 -4.54 4.21
N VAL A 37 -1.31 -5.31 3.65
CA VAL A 37 -0.76 -6.48 4.35
C VAL A 37 0.28 -6.01 5.35
N ILE A 38 0.04 -6.28 6.63
CA ILE A 38 0.94 -5.92 7.72
C ILE A 38 1.53 -7.20 8.28
N THR A 39 2.85 -7.34 8.25
CA THR A 39 3.55 -8.50 8.78
C THR A 39 3.45 -8.55 10.31
N SER A 40 3.71 -9.72 10.89
CA SER A 40 3.57 -9.97 12.33
C SER A 40 4.42 -9.05 13.22
N ASP A 41 5.50 -8.49 12.69
CA ASP A 41 6.37 -7.49 13.30
C ASP A 41 5.83 -6.04 13.15
N GLY A 42 4.62 -5.86 12.60
CA GLY A 42 3.99 -4.57 12.35
C GLY A 42 4.54 -3.84 11.13
N SER A 43 5.43 -4.44 10.34
CA SER A 43 5.94 -3.84 9.12
C SER A 43 4.94 -3.95 7.97
N ASN A 44 4.86 -2.92 7.14
CA ASN A 44 4.14 -2.97 5.86
C ASN A 44 5.10 -2.83 4.68
N LEU A 45 6.40 -2.96 4.92
CA LEU A 45 7.45 -2.72 3.92
C LEU A 45 7.36 -3.69 2.75
N SER A 46 6.95 -4.95 2.99
CA SER A 46 6.76 -5.96 1.95
C SER A 46 5.61 -5.59 1.01
N ASP A 47 4.46 -5.18 1.56
CA ASP A 47 3.31 -4.68 0.79
C ASP A 47 3.69 -3.42 0.01
N ALA A 48 4.39 -2.48 0.65
CA ALA A 48 4.90 -1.29 -0.02
C ALA A 48 5.80 -1.64 -1.22
N LYS A 49 6.81 -2.50 -1.02
CA LYS A 49 7.70 -2.97 -2.10
C LYS A 49 6.92 -3.65 -3.23
N ALA A 50 5.93 -4.49 -2.90
CA ALA A 50 5.10 -5.16 -3.89
C ALA A 50 4.30 -4.14 -4.73
N ARG A 51 3.68 -3.15 -4.09
CA ARG A 51 2.91 -2.11 -4.81
C ARG A 51 3.78 -1.23 -5.67
N VAL A 52 4.94 -0.80 -5.18
CA VAL A 52 5.85 0.02 -6.00
C VAL A 52 6.36 -0.80 -7.19
N ASN A 53 6.64 -2.10 -7.04
CA ASN A 53 7.02 -2.96 -8.16
C ASN A 53 5.90 -3.10 -9.21
N VAL A 54 4.64 -3.26 -8.77
CA VAL A 54 3.47 -3.30 -9.67
C VAL A 54 3.34 -1.97 -10.40
N ALA A 55 3.41 -0.86 -9.68
CA ALA A 55 3.32 0.49 -10.24
C ALA A 55 4.44 0.75 -11.27
N TRP A 56 5.67 0.38 -10.94
CA TRP A 56 6.84 0.53 -11.81
C TRP A 56 6.74 -0.33 -13.08
N THR A 57 6.26 -1.57 -12.94
CA THR A 57 6.02 -2.46 -14.09
C THR A 57 4.96 -1.86 -15.02
N LYS A 58 3.89 -1.30 -14.48
CA LYS A 58 2.87 -0.60 -15.26
C LYS A 58 3.42 0.66 -15.92
N TRP A 59 4.22 1.45 -15.22
CA TRP A 59 4.89 2.62 -15.79
C TRP A 59 5.74 2.24 -17.01
N ARG A 60 6.55 1.19 -16.91
CA ARG A 60 7.36 0.68 -18.03
C ARG A 60 6.51 0.28 -19.25
N GLN A 61 5.37 -0.37 -19.01
CA GLN A 61 4.42 -0.70 -20.10
C GLN A 61 3.88 0.58 -20.78
N LEU A 62 3.55 1.60 -19.99
CA LEU A 62 3.02 2.86 -20.51
C LEU A 62 4.08 3.72 -21.20
N THR A 63 5.34 3.66 -20.78
CA THR A 63 6.41 4.41 -21.48
C THR A 63 6.50 4.01 -22.95
N GLY A 64 6.38 2.72 -23.30
CA GLY A 64 6.35 2.30 -24.70
C GLY A 64 5.22 2.97 -25.51
N ILE A 65 4.04 3.13 -24.90
CA ILE A 65 2.88 3.81 -25.49
C ILE A 65 3.16 5.32 -25.65
N LEU A 66 3.82 5.94 -24.68
CA LEU A 66 4.18 7.36 -24.74
C LEU A 66 5.21 7.66 -25.84
N TYR A 67 6.14 6.73 -26.10
CA TYR A 67 7.14 6.87 -27.16
C TYR A 67 6.68 6.38 -28.55
N ASP A 68 5.55 5.67 -28.66
CA ASP A 68 5.04 5.22 -29.97
C ASP A 68 4.52 6.40 -30.80
N HIS A 69 5.20 6.70 -31.91
CA HIS A 69 4.85 7.79 -32.83
C HIS A 69 3.48 7.59 -33.53
N ARG A 70 2.95 6.38 -33.53
CA ARG A 70 1.63 6.05 -34.11
C ARG A 70 0.47 6.49 -33.21
N ILE A 71 0.73 6.75 -31.93
CA ILE A 71 -0.31 7.13 -30.97
C ILE A 71 -0.43 8.66 -30.92
N PRO A 72 -1.64 9.23 -31.12
CA PRO A 72 -1.87 10.66 -31.01
C PRO A 72 -1.51 11.25 -29.64
N ASN A 73 -0.96 12.48 -29.65
CA ASN A 73 -0.50 13.16 -28.44
C ASN A 73 -1.60 13.39 -27.39
N HIS A 74 -2.85 13.62 -27.81
CA HIS A 74 -3.96 13.82 -26.86
C HIS A 74 -4.27 12.56 -26.03
N LEU A 75 -4.11 11.36 -26.62
CA LEU A 75 -4.26 10.09 -25.91
C LEU A 75 -3.09 9.85 -24.95
N LYS A 76 -1.86 10.13 -25.39
CA LYS A 76 -0.67 10.07 -24.54
C LYS A 76 -0.79 10.99 -23.31
N ALA A 77 -1.27 12.22 -23.51
CA ALA A 77 -1.50 13.16 -22.42
C ALA A 77 -2.55 12.66 -21.41
N LYS A 78 -3.63 12.03 -21.89
CA LYS A 78 -4.65 11.42 -21.02
C LYS A 78 -4.08 10.25 -20.21
N ILE A 79 -3.30 9.39 -20.85
CA ILE A 79 -2.64 8.25 -20.20
C ILE A 79 -1.65 8.72 -19.13
N TYR A 80 -0.82 9.71 -19.46
CA TYR A 80 0.14 10.30 -18.53
C TYR A 80 -0.57 10.85 -17.29
N LYS A 81 -1.62 11.67 -17.46
CA LYS A 81 -2.38 12.26 -16.35
C LYS A 81 -3.01 11.19 -15.45
N THR A 82 -3.61 10.15 -16.03
CA THR A 82 -4.19 9.05 -15.24
C THR A 82 -3.12 8.29 -14.46
N CYS A 83 -1.95 8.06 -15.07
CA CYS A 83 -0.86 7.36 -14.40
C CYS A 83 -0.29 8.14 -13.21
N THR A 84 -0.12 9.46 -13.35
CA THR A 84 0.35 10.32 -12.25
C THR A 84 -0.60 10.29 -11.05
N VAL A 85 -1.92 10.33 -11.30
CA VAL A 85 -2.93 10.26 -10.23
C VAL A 85 -2.93 8.89 -9.54
N ALA A 86 -2.82 7.80 -10.31
CA ALA A 86 -2.75 6.45 -9.75
C ALA A 86 -1.47 6.23 -8.93
N LEU A 87 -0.32 6.75 -9.39
CA LEU A 87 0.96 6.68 -8.68
C LEU A 87 0.91 7.46 -7.35
N TYR A 88 0.37 8.67 -7.35
CA TYR A 88 0.23 9.46 -6.13
C TYR A 88 -0.67 8.77 -5.08
N GLY A 89 -1.72 8.07 -5.53
CA GLY A 89 -2.55 7.24 -4.66
C GLY A 89 -1.79 6.11 -3.96
N THR A 90 -0.64 5.69 -4.50
CA THR A 90 0.23 4.69 -3.88
C THR A 90 1.29 5.27 -2.94
N GLU A 91 1.45 6.59 -2.84
CA GLU A 91 2.40 7.26 -1.94
C GLU A 91 1.86 7.53 -0.54
N CYS A 92 0.61 7.17 -0.23
CA CYS A 92 0.02 7.34 1.12
C CYS A 92 0.54 6.31 2.14
N TRP A 93 1.86 6.27 2.37
CA TRP A 93 2.53 5.50 3.41
C TRP A 93 3.05 6.42 4.53
N PRO A 94 3.22 5.90 5.76
CA PRO A 94 3.98 6.62 6.78
C PRO A 94 5.44 6.77 6.31
N ALA A 95 5.97 8.00 6.36
CA ALA A 95 7.32 8.34 5.94
C ALA A 95 8.38 7.82 6.93
N SER A 96 8.55 6.49 7.04
CA SER A 96 9.69 5.91 7.76
C SER A 96 10.95 5.93 6.88
N GLU A 97 12.13 5.96 7.50
CA GLU A 97 13.41 5.98 6.77
C GLU A 97 13.63 4.71 5.91
N GLU A 98 13.07 3.57 6.32
CA GLU A 98 13.14 2.32 5.55
C GLU A 98 12.31 2.38 4.26
N HIS A 99 11.15 3.04 4.30
CA HIS A 99 10.34 3.30 3.11
C HIS A 99 11.04 4.24 2.14
N LYS A 100 11.69 5.30 2.65
CA LYS A 100 12.49 6.23 1.83
C LYS A 100 13.66 5.51 1.16
N HIS A 101 14.37 4.65 1.88
CA HIS A 101 15.47 3.89 1.31
C HIS A 101 14.99 2.91 0.22
N ALA A 102 13.87 2.22 0.44
CA ALA A 102 13.28 1.36 -0.58
C ALA A 102 12.85 2.11 -1.84
N LEU A 103 12.29 3.33 -1.71
CA LEU A 103 11.98 4.19 -2.84
C LEU A 103 13.24 4.63 -3.60
N ASN A 104 14.29 5.00 -2.87
CA ASN A 104 15.56 5.47 -3.45
C ASN A 104 16.29 4.35 -4.23
N ILE A 105 16.24 3.10 -3.74
CA ILE A 105 16.74 1.94 -4.50
C ILE A 105 15.98 1.74 -5.82
N MET A 106 14.70 2.09 -5.86
CA MET A 106 13.88 1.94 -7.07
C MET A 106 14.01 3.10 -8.06
N GLU A 107 14.58 4.23 -7.63
CA GLU A 107 14.81 5.42 -8.47
C GLU A 107 16.11 5.32 -9.29
N MET A 108 16.98 4.33 -9.01
CA MET A 108 18.18 3.98 -9.78
C MET A 108 17.93 2.90 -10.84
#